data_AF-A0A1T5CXG9-F1
#
_entry.id   AF-A0A1T5CXG9-F1
#
_cell.length_a   1.000
_cell.length_b   1.000
_cell.length_c   1.000
_cell.angle_alpha   90.00
_cell.angle_beta   90.00
_cell.angle_gamma   90.00
#
_symmetry.space_group_name_H-M   'P 1'
#
loop_
_entity.id
_entity.type
_entity.pdbx_description
1 polymer ?
#
loop_
_entity_poly.entity_id
_entity_poly.type
_entity_poly.pdbx_seq_one_letter_code
_entity_poly.pdbx_strand_id
1 'polypeptide(L)'
;MKKYLAVILLSIYLCATTELYQLLKFPVLVEHFFEHKAKNSNISVLDFLALHYAGNHLQNHPHDDDYEQDQKLPFISHHDFLTIVFTPGSAVWFEIENHNLPVVKRKIASYNDAYLSGEIINAIWQPPKFC
;
A
#
# COMPACT_ATOMS: atom_id res chain seq x y z
N MET A 1 32.95 2.11 -14.54
CA MET A 1 32.21 3.35 -14.92
C MET A 1 30.71 3.13 -15.02
N LYS A 2 30.21 2.24 -15.89
CA LYS A 2 28.75 1.98 -16.03
C LYS A 2 28.04 1.62 -14.72
N LYS A 3 28.67 0.83 -13.86
CA LYS A 3 28.15 0.46 -12.53
C LYS A 3 27.98 1.67 -11.60
N TYR A 4 28.99 2.54 -11.53
CA TYR A 4 28.92 3.75 -10.70
C TYR A 4 27.86 4.73 -11.22
N LEU A 5 27.77 4.89 -12.54
CA LEU A 5 26.71 5.69 -13.15
C LEU A 5 25.32 5.13 -12.78
N ALA A 6 25.13 3.81 -12.87
CA ALA A 6 23.87 3.18 -12.50
C ALA A 6 23.53 3.38 -11.01
N VAL A 7 24.52 3.25 -10.11
CA VAL A 7 24.32 3.52 -8.68
C VAL A 7 23.93 4.96 -8.43
N ILE A 8 24.61 5.94 -9.06
CA ILE A 8 24.29 7.36 -8.91
C ILE A 8 22.87 7.64 -9.41
N LEU A 9 22.50 7.15 -10.59
CA LEU A 9 21.17 7.32 -11.14
C LEU A 9 20.09 6.69 -10.26
N LEU A 10 20.36 5.50 -9.70
CA LEU A 10 19.43 4.83 -8.79
C LEU A 10 19.28 5.60 -7.46
N SER A 11 20.37 6.13 -6.91
CA SER A 11 20.33 6.96 -5.70
C SER A 11 19.53 8.24 -5.93
N ILE A 12 19.74 8.92 -7.07
CA ILE A 12 18.96 10.11 -7.44
C ILE A 12 17.48 9.73 -7.59
N TYR A 13 17.18 8.63 -8.27
CA TYR A 13 15.81 8.15 -8.44
C TYR A 13 15.13 7.86 -7.09
N LEU A 14 15.84 7.21 -6.17
CA LEU A 14 15.33 6.92 -4.83
C LEU A 14 15.04 8.21 -4.05
N CYS A 15 15.94 9.19 -4.08
CA CYS A 15 15.71 10.48 -3.44
C CYS A 15 14.59 11.30 -4.10
N ALA A 16 14.36 11.15 -5.40
CA ALA A 16 13.34 11.90 -6.14
C ALA A 16 11.92 11.30 -6.01
N THR A 17 11.83 9.99 -5.78
CA THR A 17 10.55 9.27 -5.70
C THR A 17 10.16 8.85 -4.28
N THR A 18 11.03 9.10 -3.28
CA THR A 18 10.76 8.80 -1.87
C THR A 18 11.20 9.96 -0.97
N GLU A 19 10.78 9.95 0.29
CA GLU A 19 11.16 10.95 1.30
C GLU A 19 12.63 10.83 1.77
N LEU A 20 13.47 10.02 1.11
CA LEU A 20 14.88 9.87 1.50
C LEU A 20 15.66 11.19 1.43
N TYR A 21 15.24 12.13 0.57
CA TYR A 21 15.84 13.46 0.50
C TYR A 21 15.71 14.25 1.81
N GLN A 22 14.73 13.93 2.67
CA GLN A 22 14.54 14.58 3.97
C GLN A 22 15.76 14.37 4.89
N LEU A 23 16.53 13.28 4.70
CA LEU A 23 17.78 13.07 5.44
C LEU A 23 18.82 14.17 5.19
N LEU A 24 18.74 14.89 4.06
CA LEU A 24 19.61 16.03 3.78
C LEU A 24 19.30 17.23 4.70
N LYS A 25 18.13 17.26 5.35
CA LYS A 25 17.74 18.28 6.34
C LYS A 25 18.21 17.95 7.76
N PHE A 26 18.89 16.82 7.97
CA PHE A 26 19.41 16.44 9.28
C PHE A 26 20.32 17.50 9.94
N PRO A 27 21.16 18.26 9.21
CA PRO A 27 21.92 19.36 9.80
C PRO A 27 21.02 20.44 10.44
N VAL A 28 19.87 20.73 9.85
CA VAL A 28 18.89 21.71 10.38
C VAL A 28 18.28 21.21 11.69
N LEU A 29 17.97 19.92 11.77
CA LEU A 29 17.48 19.29 13.00
C LEU A 29 18.50 19.42 14.14
N VAL A 30 19.79 19.20 13.84
CA VAL A 30 20.88 19.28 14.82
C VAL A 30 21.06 20.72 15.28
N GLU A 31 21.06 21.69 14.37
CA GLU A 31 21.14 23.12 14.70
C GLU A 31 20.00 23.55 15.62
N HIS A 32 18.77 23.19 15.27
CA HIS A 32 17.59 23.53 16.07
C HIS A 32 17.60 22.87 17.46
N PHE A 33 18.09 21.62 17.56
CA PHE A 33 18.31 20.99 18.86
C PHE A 33 19.26 21.80 19.75
N PHE A 34 20.34 22.35 19.20
CA PHE A 34 21.29 23.16 19.97
C PHE A 34 20.68 24.50 20.42
N GLU A 35 19.78 25.09 19.64
CA GLU A 35 19.01 26.27 20.07
C GLU A 35 18.11 25.96 21.27
N HIS A 36 17.39 24.83 21.23
CA HIS A 36 16.60 24.37 22.38
C HIS A 36 17.48 24.06 23.58
N LYS A 37 18.67 23.48 23.37
CA LYS A 37 19.64 23.18 24.43
C LYS A 37 20.21 24.46 25.06
N ALA A 38 20.38 25.53 24.29
CA ALA A 38 20.81 26.83 24.78
C ALA A 38 19.74 27.52 25.64
N LYS A 39 18.45 27.37 25.27
CA LYS A 39 17.32 27.90 26.04
C LYS A 39 17.01 27.05 27.28
N ASN A 40 17.14 25.73 27.17
CA ASN A 40 16.88 24.76 28.24
C ASN A 40 18.01 23.71 28.28
N SER A 41 18.97 23.90 29.17
CA SER A 41 20.14 23.02 29.31
C SER A 41 19.79 21.58 29.70
N ASN A 42 18.60 21.33 30.23
CA ASN A 42 18.16 20.00 30.67
C ASN A 42 17.42 19.20 29.59
N ILE A 43 17.08 19.80 28.44
CA ILE A 43 16.39 19.08 27.37
C ILE A 43 17.27 17.94 26.82
N SER A 44 16.73 16.73 26.76
CA SER A 44 17.39 15.61 26.10
C SER A 44 17.04 15.57 24.60
N VAL A 45 17.81 14.79 23.83
CA VAL A 45 17.50 14.57 22.41
C VAL A 45 16.12 13.92 22.24
N LEU A 46 15.74 12.99 23.13
CA LEU A 46 14.44 12.34 23.08
C LEU A 46 13.30 13.29 23.42
N ASP A 47 13.50 14.18 24.39
CA ASP A 47 12.50 15.20 24.73
C ASP A 47 12.27 16.17 23.57
N PHE A 48 13.35 16.59 22.90
CA PHE A 48 13.28 17.43 21.71
C PHE A 48 12.56 16.72 20.56
N LEU A 49 12.89 15.45 20.28
CA LEU A 49 12.19 14.69 19.25
C LEU A 49 10.72 14.46 19.63
N ALA A 50 10.41 14.19 20.89
CA ALA A 50 9.03 14.07 21.34
C ALA A 50 8.27 15.39 21.17
N LEU A 51 8.91 16.53 21.45
CA LEU A 51 8.30 17.84 21.29
C LEU A 51 7.83 18.07 19.84
N HIS A 52 8.68 17.82 18.84
CA HIS A 52 8.35 18.12 17.44
C HIS A 52 7.67 16.97 16.67
N TYR A 53 7.80 15.71 17.12
CA TYR A 53 7.31 14.53 16.38
C TYR A 53 6.27 13.69 17.14
N ALA A 54 5.99 13.94 18.42
CA ALA A 54 4.93 13.22 19.12
C ALA A 54 3.56 13.85 18.80
N GLY A 55 2.77 13.15 17.99
CA GLY A 55 1.44 13.60 17.56
C GLY A 55 1.49 14.63 16.43
N ASN A 56 0.34 15.25 16.11
CA ASN A 56 0.26 16.29 15.08
C ASN A 56 0.69 17.64 15.67
N HIS A 57 2.00 17.88 15.76
CA HIS A 57 2.56 19.16 16.25
C HIS A 57 1.91 20.37 15.54
N LEU A 58 1.79 20.29 14.20
CA LEU A 58 1.18 21.35 13.37
C LEU A 58 -0.34 21.57 13.58
N GLN A 59 -1.08 20.63 14.18
CA GLN A 59 -2.52 20.83 14.46
C GLN A 59 -2.78 21.39 15.86
N ASN A 60 -1.84 21.19 16.79
CA ASN A 60 -2.04 21.51 18.21
C ASN A 60 -1.17 22.67 18.71
N HIS A 61 -0.18 23.11 17.92
CA HIS A 61 0.58 24.32 18.19
C HIS A 61 0.05 25.48 17.32
N PRO A 62 -0.65 26.47 17.90
CA PRO A 62 -1.00 27.69 17.20
C PRO A 62 0.31 28.42 16.86
N HIS A 63 0.52 28.81 15.59
CA HIS A 63 1.62 29.63 15.09
C HIS A 63 2.41 30.35 16.19
N ASP A 64 3.38 29.64 16.76
CA ASP A 64 4.32 30.12 17.75
C ASP A 64 5.56 30.66 17.03
N ASP A 65 6.48 31.23 17.81
CA ASP A 65 7.65 31.94 17.29
C ASP A 65 8.58 31.04 16.46
N ASP A 66 8.49 29.71 16.59
CA ASP A 66 9.30 28.70 15.90
C ASP A 66 8.55 27.94 14.79
N TYR A 67 7.26 28.22 14.55
CA TYR A 67 6.46 27.49 13.56
C TYR A 67 7.09 27.40 12.16
N GLU A 68 7.68 28.50 11.65
CA GLU A 68 8.36 28.50 10.35
C GLU A 68 9.66 27.67 10.34
N GLN A 69 10.31 27.56 11.50
CA GLN A 69 11.53 26.79 11.67
C GLN A 69 11.22 25.29 11.78
N ASP A 70 10.15 24.96 12.49
CA ASP A 70 9.61 23.60 12.61
C ASP A 70 9.24 23.00 11.27
N GLN A 71 8.65 23.79 10.36
CA GLN A 71 8.34 23.35 9.00
C GLN A 71 9.58 22.95 8.18
N LYS A 72 10.78 23.41 8.56
CA LYS A 72 12.04 23.07 7.89
C LYS A 72 12.65 21.77 8.43
N LEU A 73 12.13 21.22 9.53
CA LEU A 73 12.61 19.96 10.08
C LEU A 73 12.30 18.78 9.14
N PRO A 74 13.15 17.75 9.13
CA PRO A 74 12.93 16.57 8.31
C PRO A 74 11.61 15.88 8.68
N PHE A 75 10.86 15.40 7.70
CA PHE A 75 9.63 14.60 7.92
C PHE A 75 8.47 15.31 8.65
N ILE A 76 8.52 16.65 8.83
CA ILE A 76 7.36 17.43 9.32
C ILE A 76 6.39 17.75 8.18
N SER A 77 6.91 18.28 7.07
CA SER A 77 6.14 18.62 5.87
C SER A 77 6.43 17.64 4.74
N HIS A 78 5.40 16.94 4.30
CA HIS A 78 5.44 16.03 3.16
C HIS A 78 5.17 16.78 1.87
N HIS A 79 5.94 16.49 0.83
CA HIS A 79 5.73 17.07 -0.51
C HIS A 79 5.33 15.97 -1.48
N ASP A 80 4.59 16.34 -2.52
CA ASP A 80 4.24 15.42 -3.59
C ASP A 80 5.52 14.90 -4.26
N PHE A 81 5.68 13.58 -4.28
CA PHE A 81 6.81 12.93 -4.91
C PHE A 81 6.54 12.71 -6.40
N LEU A 82 7.63 12.57 -7.16
CA LEU A 82 7.56 12.36 -8.60
C LEU A 82 6.84 11.04 -8.91
N THR A 83 5.64 11.14 -9.49
CA THR A 83 4.83 10.00 -9.91
C THR A 83 4.95 9.82 -11.43
N ILE A 84 5.61 8.75 -11.87
CA ILE A 84 5.72 8.41 -13.29
C ILE A 84 4.63 7.40 -13.63
N VAL A 85 3.69 7.79 -14.50
CA VAL A 85 2.67 6.88 -15.03
C VAL A 85 3.06 6.49 -16.45
N PHE A 86 3.32 5.20 -16.68
CA PHE A 86 3.50 4.66 -18.02
C PHE A 86 2.14 4.22 -18.56
N THR A 87 1.61 4.98 -19.52
CA THR A 87 0.45 4.55 -20.30
C THR A 87 0.92 3.89 -21.59
N PRO A 88 0.41 2.70 -21.94
CA PRO A 88 0.71 2.12 -23.23
C PRO A 88 0.18 3.05 -24.33
N GLY A 89 1.03 3.36 -25.32
CA GLY A 89 0.68 4.24 -26.44
C GLY A 89 -0.35 3.65 -27.41
N SER A 90 -0.65 2.36 -27.28
CA SER A 90 -1.67 1.66 -28.05
C SER A 90 -2.49 0.74 -27.14
N ALA A 91 -3.73 0.45 -27.55
CA ALA A 91 -4.56 -0.54 -26.88
C ALA A 91 -3.85 -1.90 -26.85
N VAL A 92 -3.73 -2.47 -25.65
CA VAL A 92 -3.21 -3.83 -25.46
C VAL A 92 -4.32 -4.79 -25.85
N TRP A 93 -4.19 -5.41 -27.02
CA TRP A 93 -5.08 -6.48 -27.45
C TRP A 93 -4.47 -7.81 -27.05
N PHE A 94 -5.24 -8.63 -26.34
CA PHE A 94 -4.89 -10.02 -26.05
C PHE A 94 -5.67 -10.90 -27.02
N GLU A 95 -4.94 -11.67 -27.82
CA GLU A 95 -5.53 -12.70 -28.66
C GLU A 95 -5.62 -13.98 -27.81
N ILE A 96 -6.84 -14.33 -27.41
CA ILE A 96 -7.11 -15.62 -26.78
C ILE A 96 -7.06 -16.65 -27.91
N GLU A 97 -5.94 -17.34 -28.02
CA GLU A 97 -5.82 -18.48 -28.90
C GLU A 97 -6.77 -19.56 -28.36
N ASN A 98 -7.93 -19.72 -29.01
CA ASN A 98 -8.81 -20.86 -28.78
C ASN A 98 -8.06 -22.10 -29.24
N HIS A 99 -7.21 -22.64 -28.37
CA HIS A 99 -6.82 -24.02 -28.48
C HIS A 99 -8.11 -24.80 -28.43
N ASN A 100 -8.48 -25.41 -29.56
CA ASN A 100 -9.51 -26.43 -29.63
C ASN A 100 -9.05 -27.54 -28.70
N LEU A 101 -9.39 -27.43 -27.42
CA LEU A 101 -9.19 -28.49 -26.46
C LEU A 101 -9.88 -29.71 -27.06
N PRO A 102 -9.21 -30.86 -27.19
CA PRO A 102 -9.85 -32.05 -27.70
C PRO A 102 -11.06 -32.31 -26.82
N VAL A 103 -12.26 -32.11 -27.39
CA VAL A 103 -13.52 -32.37 -26.69
C VAL A 103 -13.56 -33.87 -26.49
N VAL A 104 -13.12 -34.31 -25.32
CA VAL A 104 -13.27 -35.70 -24.90
C VAL A 104 -14.76 -35.89 -24.69
N LYS A 105 -15.44 -36.37 -25.74
CA LYS A 105 -16.83 -36.85 -25.65
C LYS A 105 -16.84 -38.08 -24.75
N ARG A 106 -16.81 -37.88 -23.44
CA ARG A 106 -17.13 -38.94 -22.48
C ARG A 106 -18.61 -39.19 -22.62
N LYS A 107 -18.99 -40.44 -22.94
CA LYS A 107 -20.36 -40.89 -22.71
C LYS A 107 -20.56 -40.83 -21.19
N ILE A 108 -21.27 -39.81 -20.72
CA ILE A 108 -21.78 -39.80 -19.35
C ILE A 108 -22.77 -40.96 -19.30
N ALA A 109 -22.53 -41.92 -18.41
CA ALA A 109 -23.53 -42.95 -18.15
C ALA A 109 -24.74 -42.24 -17.54
N SER A 110 -25.79 -42.04 -18.34
CA SER A 110 -27.08 -41.59 -17.81
C SER A 110 -27.67 -42.77 -17.05
N TYR A 111 -27.81 -42.61 -15.74
CA TYR A 111 -28.66 -43.51 -14.97
C TYR A 111 -30.10 -43.32 -15.47
N ASN A 112 -30.78 -44.43 -15.74
CA ASN A 112 -32.15 -44.41 -16.27
C ASN A 112 -33.13 -44.38 -15.10
N ASP A 113 -33.52 -43.19 -14.65
CA ASP A 113 -34.48 -42.97 -13.57
C ASP A 113 -35.89 -43.51 -13.90
N ALA A 114 -36.16 -43.90 -15.16
CA ALA A 114 -37.44 -44.45 -15.58
C ALA A 114 -37.75 -45.83 -14.96
N TYR A 115 -36.79 -46.43 -14.24
CA TYR A 115 -36.94 -47.72 -13.57
C TYR A 115 -36.89 -47.59 -12.03
N LEU A 116 -37.41 -46.50 -11.48
CA LEU A 116 -37.77 -46.47 -10.05
C LEU A 116 -38.87 -47.50 -9.80
N SER A 117 -38.58 -48.50 -8.96
CA SER A 117 -39.58 -49.49 -8.57
C SER A 117 -40.75 -48.77 -7.89
N GLY A 118 -41.98 -49.21 -8.15
CA GLY A 118 -43.18 -48.61 -7.54
C GLY A 118 -43.15 -48.63 -6.01
N GLU A 119 -42.35 -49.52 -5.42
CA GLU A 119 -42.08 -49.57 -3.98
C GLU A 119 -41.33 -48.33 -3.49
N ILE A 120 -40.33 -47.83 -4.24
CA ILE A 120 -39.59 -46.61 -3.88
C ILE A 120 -40.50 -45.39 -3.98
N ILE A 121 -41.34 -45.31 -5.02
CA ILE A 121 -42.30 -44.20 -5.20
C ILE A 121 -43.28 -44.12 -4.02
N ASN A 122 -43.70 -45.26 -3.49
CA ASN A 122 -44.60 -45.34 -2.34
C ASN A 122 -43.91 -45.16 -0.99
N ALA A 123 -42.58 -45.33 -0.93
CA ALA A 123 -41.76 -45.12 0.27
C ALA A 123 -41.27 -43.67 0.42
N ILE A 124 -41.39 -42.84 -0.63
CA ILE A 124 -41.13 -41.40 -0.53
C ILE A 124 -42.23 -40.78 0.34
N TRP A 125 -41.81 -39.96 1.30
CA TRP A 125 -42.62 -39.30 2.33
C TRP A 125 -43.97 -38.78 1.80
N GLN A 126 -45.02 -39.58 1.95
CA GLN A 126 -46.40 -39.14 1.70
C GLN A 126 -46.93 -38.45 2.95
N PRO A 127 -47.68 -37.34 2.80
CA PRO A 127 -48.33 -36.70 3.93
C PRO A 127 -49.30 -37.69 4.62
N PRO A 128 -49.55 -37.54 5.94
CA PRO A 128 -50.47 -38.41 6.67
C PRO A 128 -51.84 -38.43 6.00
N LYS A 129 -52.28 -39.62 5.60
CA LYS A 129 -53.64 -39.81 5.09
C LYS A 129 -54.57 -39.85 6.30
N PHE A 130 -55.20 -38.72 6.59
CA PHE A 130 -56.23 -38.66 7.64
C PHE A 130 -57.46 -39.49 7.24
N CYS A 131 -58.09 -40.08 8.26
CA CYS A 131 -59.10 -41.13 8.22
C CYS A 131 -60.40 -40.77 7.50
#